data_AF-A0A151S2N5-F1
#
_entry.id   AF-A0A151S2N5-F1
#
_cell.length_a   1.000
_cell.length_b   1.000
_cell.length_c   1.000
_cell.angle_alpha   90.00
_cell.angle_beta   90.00
_cell.angle_gamma   90.00
#
_symmetry.space_group_name_H-M   'P 1'
#
loop_
_entity.id
_entity.type
_entity.pdbx_description
1 polymer ?
#
loop_
_entity_poly.entity_id
_entity_poly.type
_entity_poly.pdbx_seq_one_letter_code
_entity_poly.pdbx_strand_id
1 'polypeptide(L)'
;MGGLMKLACVAVLCMALVGAPAKVEGVSCAQVIQNLTPCLNYLMQGGSPTQNCCSGVKSILGAAGTTADKQTVCNCLKDAANRFPINDNNAQALPGLCGVSVPYKISRSTNCAA
;
A
#
# COMPACT_ATOMS: atom_id res chain seq x y z
N MET A 1 -42.45 -47.99 -5.72
CA MET A 1 -41.55 -47.08 -6.48
C MET A 1 -41.63 -45.71 -5.83
N GLY A 2 -40.48 -45.08 -5.57
CA GLY A 2 -40.40 -43.64 -5.25
C GLY A 2 -40.29 -43.33 -3.76
N GLY A 3 -39.09 -42.96 -3.32
CA GLY A 3 -38.88 -42.41 -1.98
C GLY A 3 -37.41 -42.17 -1.63
N LEU A 4 -36.47 -42.79 -2.35
CA LEU A 4 -35.02 -42.62 -2.19
C LEU A 4 -34.48 -41.32 -2.81
N MET A 5 -35.23 -40.22 -2.69
CA MET A 5 -35.00 -38.99 -3.47
C MET A 5 -34.93 -37.73 -2.59
N LYS A 6 -34.48 -37.87 -1.33
CA LYS A 6 -34.36 -36.73 -0.40
C LYS A 6 -33.03 -36.60 0.35
N LEU A 7 -32.05 -37.48 0.11
CA LEU A 7 -30.77 -37.44 0.85
C LEU A 7 -29.53 -37.20 -0.01
N ALA A 8 -29.68 -37.01 -1.33
CA ALA A 8 -28.53 -36.80 -2.22
C ALA A 8 -28.08 -35.34 -2.34
N CYS A 9 -28.93 -34.35 -2.01
CA CYS A 9 -28.61 -32.94 -2.27
C CYS A 9 -27.83 -32.23 -1.15
N VAL A 10 -27.73 -32.82 0.05
CA VAL A 10 -27.13 -32.11 1.21
C VAL A 10 -25.62 -32.35 1.32
N ALA A 11 -25.08 -33.40 0.67
CA ALA A 11 -23.66 -33.74 0.79
C ALA A 11 -22.73 -32.96 -0.16
N VAL A 12 -23.26 -32.24 -1.16
CA VAL A 12 -22.44 -31.59 -2.21
C VAL A 12 -22.11 -30.12 -1.90
N LEU A 13 -22.77 -29.50 -0.92
CA LEU A 13 -22.59 -28.07 -0.61
C LEU A 13 -21.45 -27.77 0.38
N CYS A 14 -20.76 -28.77 0.93
CA CYS A 14 -19.71 -28.56 1.93
C CYS A 14 -18.29 -28.37 1.36
N MET A 15 -18.08 -28.48 0.04
CA MET A 15 -16.74 -28.38 -0.57
C MET A 15 -16.43 -27.03 -1.22
N ALA A 16 -17.38 -26.09 -1.25
CA ALA A 16 -17.18 -24.79 -1.89
C ALA A 16 -16.51 -23.72 -0.99
N LEU A 17 -16.07 -24.09 0.22
CA LEU A 17 -15.34 -23.20 1.13
C LEU A 17 -13.83 -23.47 1.14
N VAL A 18 -13.26 -23.94 0.02
CA VAL A 18 -11.85 -23.66 -0.23
C VAL A 18 -11.81 -22.21 -0.66
N GLY A 19 -11.75 -21.31 0.33
CA GLY A 19 -11.48 -19.91 0.12
C GLY A 19 -10.32 -19.83 -0.87
N ALA A 20 -10.57 -19.21 -2.02
CA ALA A 20 -9.52 -18.87 -2.95
C ALA A 20 -8.36 -18.29 -2.11
N PRO A 21 -7.10 -18.71 -2.31
CA PRO A 21 -6.00 -18.04 -1.63
C PRO A 21 -6.24 -16.56 -1.88
N ALA A 22 -6.44 -15.78 -0.82
CA ALA A 22 -6.45 -14.34 -0.94
C ALA A 22 -5.16 -14.06 -1.68
N LYS A 23 -5.28 -13.71 -2.97
CA LYS A 23 -4.15 -13.36 -3.80
C LYS A 23 -3.36 -12.38 -2.96
N VAL A 24 -2.19 -12.81 -2.51
CA VAL A 24 -1.23 -11.92 -1.86
C VAL A 24 -0.71 -11.09 -3.02
N GLU A 25 -1.56 -10.16 -3.48
CA GLU A 25 -1.16 -9.11 -4.40
C GLU A 25 -0.20 -8.27 -3.56
N GLY A 26 1.10 -8.50 -3.77
CA GLY A 26 2.14 -7.68 -3.17
C GLY A 26 1.89 -6.20 -3.48
N VAL A 27 2.52 -5.32 -2.71
CA VAL A 27 2.34 -3.88 -2.90
C VAL A 27 2.75 -3.48 -4.33
N SER A 28 1.89 -2.74 -5.03
CA SER A 28 2.17 -2.25 -6.39
C SER A 28 2.43 -0.74 -6.43
N CYS A 29 3.18 -0.25 -7.43
CA CYS A 29 3.38 1.19 -7.60
C CYS A 29 2.08 1.96 -7.81
N ALA A 30 1.10 1.40 -8.52
CA ALA A 30 -0.19 2.05 -8.70
C ALA A 30 -0.87 2.32 -7.35
N GLN A 31 -0.87 1.35 -6.44
CA GLN A 31 -1.39 1.52 -5.08
C GLN A 31 -0.61 2.57 -4.30
N VAL A 32 0.73 2.58 -4.39
CA VAL A 32 1.57 3.60 -3.73
C VAL A 32 1.20 5.01 -4.18
N ILE A 33 1.11 5.23 -5.49
CA ILE A 33 0.77 6.55 -6.06
C ILE A 33 -0.66 6.97 -5.71
N GLN A 34 -1.62 6.06 -5.78
CA GLN A 34 -3.01 6.35 -5.41
C GLN A 34 -3.13 6.80 -3.95
N ASN A 35 -2.43 6.11 -3.03
CA ASN A 35 -2.42 6.47 -1.62
C ASN A 35 -1.73 7.83 -1.35
N LEU A 36 -0.76 8.24 -2.18
CA LEU A 36 -0.08 9.54 -2.05
C LEU A 36 -0.69 10.69 -2.86
N THR A 37 -1.66 10.43 -3.73
CA THR A 37 -2.38 11.47 -4.46
C THR A 37 -2.92 12.59 -3.54
N PRO A 38 -3.54 12.31 -2.38
CA PRO A 38 -3.96 13.37 -1.45
C PRO A 38 -2.81 14.16 -0.81
N CYS A 39 -1.55 13.71 -0.94
CA CYS A 39 -0.37 14.38 -0.41
C CYS A 39 0.30 15.36 -1.39
N LEU A 40 -0.08 15.34 -2.68
CA LEU A 40 0.64 16.07 -3.73
C LEU A 40 0.78 17.57 -3.44
N ASN A 41 -0.27 18.22 -2.94
CA ASN A 41 -0.21 19.63 -2.58
C ASN A 41 0.88 19.91 -1.53
N TYR A 42 0.90 19.13 -0.44
CA TYR A 42 1.92 19.23 0.59
C TYR A 42 3.32 18.90 0.05
N LEU A 43 3.44 17.81 -0.71
CA LEU A 43 4.71 17.35 -1.26
C LEU A 43 5.35 18.37 -2.21
N MET A 44 4.54 19.18 -2.91
CA MET A 44 5.02 20.19 -3.86
C MET A 44 5.15 21.59 -3.24
N GLN A 45 4.19 21.99 -2.38
CA GLN A 45 4.03 23.38 -1.92
C GLN A 45 4.22 23.55 -0.42
N GLY A 46 4.29 22.47 0.36
CA GLY A 46 4.39 22.50 1.82
C GLY A 46 3.05 22.75 2.52
N GLY A 47 3.09 23.37 3.69
CA GLY A 47 1.92 23.58 4.55
C GLY A 47 1.66 22.38 5.47
N SER A 48 0.39 22.03 5.67
CA SER A 48 0.00 20.92 6.54
C SER A 48 -0.58 19.76 5.72
N PRO A 49 -0.13 18.52 5.92
CA PRO A 49 -0.72 17.37 5.24
C PRO A 49 -2.18 17.18 5.70
N THR A 50 -3.05 16.81 4.76
CA THR A 50 -4.45 16.48 5.07
C THR A 50 -4.53 15.16 5.83
N GLN A 51 -5.64 14.93 6.53
CA GLN A 51 -5.89 13.64 7.19
C GLN A 51 -5.87 12.47 6.18
N ASN A 52 -6.42 12.67 4.98
CA ASN A 52 -6.39 11.66 3.92
C ASN A 52 -4.96 11.36 3.44
N CYS A 53 -4.12 12.39 3.34
CA CYS A 53 -2.70 12.21 3.05
C CYS A 53 -2.03 11.31 4.12
N CYS A 54 -2.22 11.64 5.39
CA CYS A 54 -1.62 10.85 6.46
C CYS A 54 -2.16 9.42 6.57
N SER A 55 -3.44 9.20 6.26
CA SER A 55 -4.00 7.86 6.14
C SER A 55 -3.33 7.06 5.02
N GLY A 56 -3.09 7.68 3.86
CA GLY A 56 -2.37 7.07 2.75
C GLY A 56 -0.92 6.71 3.11
N VAL A 57 -0.19 7.62 3.75
CA VAL A 57 1.17 7.37 4.25
C VAL A 57 1.21 6.18 5.21
N LYS A 58 0.29 6.12 6.16
CA LYS A 58 0.16 5.00 7.11
C LYS A 58 -0.17 3.69 6.39
N SER A 59 -1.05 3.73 5.39
CA SER A 59 -1.44 2.55 4.62
C SER A 59 -0.25 1.96 3.86
N ILE A 60 0.52 2.77 3.14
CA ILE A 60 1.67 2.29 2.36
C ILE A 60 2.77 1.74 3.28
N LEU A 61 3.09 2.46 4.36
CA LEU A 61 4.14 2.04 5.29
C LEU A 61 3.72 0.81 6.11
N GLY A 62 2.43 0.66 6.40
CA GLY A 62 1.89 -0.55 7.02
C GLY A 62 1.81 -1.75 6.08
N ALA A 63 1.59 -1.51 4.78
CA ALA A 63 1.56 -2.56 3.76
C ALA A 63 2.96 -3.10 3.42
N ALA A 64 4.03 -2.35 3.71
CA ALA A 64 5.42 -2.74 3.49
C ALA A 64 5.94 -3.75 4.55
N GLY A 65 5.24 -4.88 4.70
CA GLY A 65 5.54 -5.89 5.72
C GLY A 65 6.73 -6.79 5.37
N THR A 66 6.95 -7.05 4.08
CA THR A 66 8.07 -7.87 3.59
C THR A 66 9.19 -7.01 3.00
N THR A 67 10.40 -7.56 2.86
CA THR A 67 11.49 -6.87 2.14
C THR A 67 11.09 -6.55 0.70
N ALA A 68 10.41 -7.47 0.02
CA ALA A 68 9.94 -7.24 -1.35
C ALA A 68 8.95 -6.06 -1.45
N ASP A 69 8.02 -5.95 -0.49
CA ASP A 69 7.07 -4.83 -0.45
C ASP A 69 7.79 -3.51 -0.14
N LYS A 70 8.76 -3.52 0.80
CA LYS A 70 9.57 -2.34 1.13
C LYS A 70 10.37 -1.84 -0.07
N GLN A 71 11.04 -2.76 -0.77
CA GLN A 71 11.78 -2.46 -2.00
C GLN A 71 10.84 -1.90 -3.06
N THR A 72 9.65 -2.49 -3.22
CA THR A 72 8.66 -2.00 -4.20
C THR A 72 8.21 -0.59 -3.84
N VAL A 73 7.73 -0.36 -2.62
CA VAL A 73 7.34 0.97 -2.14
C VAL A 73 8.46 1.99 -2.36
N CYS A 74 9.69 1.68 -1.93
CA CYS A 74 10.82 2.58 -2.06
C CYS A 74 11.09 2.96 -3.52
N ASN A 75 11.14 1.98 -4.42
CA ASN A 75 11.40 2.23 -5.84
C ASN A 75 10.26 3.05 -6.48
N CYS A 76 9.00 2.78 -6.13
CA CYS A 76 7.86 3.57 -6.62
C CYS A 76 7.91 5.03 -6.14
N LEU A 77 8.27 5.25 -4.88
CA LEU A 77 8.41 6.60 -4.32
C LEU A 77 9.57 7.38 -4.96
N LYS A 78 10.71 6.70 -5.18
CA LYS A 78 11.86 7.26 -5.87
C LYS A 78 11.52 7.68 -7.29
N ASP A 79 10.85 6.83 -8.05
CA ASP A 79 10.39 7.12 -9.40
C ASP A 79 9.40 8.29 -9.43
N ALA A 80 8.45 8.33 -8.50
CA ALA A 80 7.50 9.43 -8.37
C ALA A 80 8.23 10.76 -8.11
N ALA A 81 9.17 10.77 -7.17
CA ALA A 81 9.94 11.95 -6.84
C ALA A 81 10.75 12.48 -8.05
N ASN A 82 11.19 11.61 -8.96
CA ASN A 82 11.88 12.01 -10.19
C ASN A 82 10.93 12.52 -11.29
N ARG A 83 9.65 12.14 -11.28
CA ARG A 83 8.66 12.52 -12.31
C ARG A 83 7.86 13.77 -11.96
N PHE A 84 7.68 14.05 -10.68
CA PHE A 84 6.91 15.19 -10.18
C PHE A 84 7.84 16.23 -9.52
N PRO A 85 7.44 17.51 -9.45
CA PRO A 85 8.20 18.56 -8.77
C PRO A 85 8.04 18.45 -7.25
N ILE A 86 8.37 17.27 -6.70
CA ILE A 86 8.37 16.99 -5.27
C ILE A 86 9.53 17.75 -4.62
N ASN A 87 9.23 18.37 -3.48
CA ASN A 87 10.23 18.96 -2.61
C ASN A 87 10.74 17.89 -1.64
N ASP A 88 12.05 17.61 -1.70
CA ASP A 88 12.68 16.54 -0.92
C ASP A 88 12.58 16.79 0.61
N ASN A 89 12.58 18.06 1.05
CA ASN A 89 12.41 18.39 2.47
C ASN A 89 10.99 18.08 2.96
N ASN A 90 9.97 18.38 2.14
CA ASN A 90 8.59 18.04 2.46
C ASN A 90 8.41 16.52 2.49
N ALA A 91 8.93 15.80 1.49
CA ALA A 91 8.89 14.34 1.46
C ALA A 91 9.55 13.71 2.70
N GLN A 92 10.69 14.26 3.15
CA GLN A 92 11.38 13.79 4.35
C GLN A 92 10.60 14.10 5.65
N ALA A 93 9.91 15.23 5.73
CA ALA A 93 9.15 15.63 6.92
C ALA A 93 7.78 14.93 7.03
N LEU A 94 7.19 14.53 5.90
CA LEU A 94 5.82 14.02 5.83
C LEU A 94 5.52 12.85 6.79
N PRO A 95 6.34 11.79 6.91
CA PRO A 95 6.04 10.68 7.82
C PRO A 95 5.92 11.16 9.26
N GLY A 96 6.84 12.01 9.71
CA GLY A 96 6.85 12.56 11.07
C GLY A 96 5.61 13.40 11.37
N LEU A 97 5.19 14.26 10.44
CA LEU A 97 3.95 15.03 10.54
C LEU A 97 2.70 14.15 10.58
N CYS A 98 2.76 12.98 9.95
CA CYS A 98 1.68 12.00 9.98
C CYS A 98 1.76 11.02 11.17
N GLY A 99 2.72 11.21 12.09
CA GLY A 99 2.90 10.36 13.27
C GLY A 99 3.45 8.97 12.94
N VAL A 100 4.18 8.84 11.83
CA VAL A 100 4.85 7.60 11.42
C VAL A 100 6.36 7.80 11.49
N SER A 101 7.04 6.92 12.21
CA SER A 101 8.52 6.91 12.25
C SER A 101 9.06 5.96 11.20
N VAL A 102 10.03 6.44 10.41
CA VAL A 102 10.70 5.66 9.36
C VAL A 102 12.20 5.71 9.65
N PRO A 103 12.89 4.56 9.79
CA PRO A 103 14.31 4.53 10.19
C PRO A 103 15.28 4.85 9.04
N TYR A 104 14.80 5.40 7.93
CA TYR A 104 15.60 5.74 6.75
C TYR A 104 15.12 7.06 6.14
N LYS A 105 16.01 7.71 5.39
CA LYS A 105 15.68 8.94 4.66
C LYS A 105 14.85 8.61 3.42
N ILE A 106 13.79 9.38 3.20
CA ILE A 106 13.02 9.36 1.95
C ILE A 106 13.57 10.46 1.05
N SER A 107 14.33 10.09 0.02
CA SER A 107 14.88 11.01 -0.98
C SER A 107 14.98 10.33 -2.35
N ARG A 108 15.17 11.14 -3.39
CA ARG A 108 15.49 10.65 -4.75
C ARG A 108 16.75 9.79 -4.82
N SER A 109 17.65 9.90 -3.84
CA SER A 109 18.91 9.16 -3.75
C SER A 109 18.86 7.98 -2.79
N THR A 110 17.72 7.70 -2.15
CA THR A 110 17.58 6.55 -1.26
C THR A 110 17.93 5.25 -1.98
N ASN A 111 18.75 4.43 -1.34
CA ASN A 111 19.04 3.08 -1.81
C ASN A 111 17.88 2.16 -1.39
N CYS A 112 17.15 1.65 -2.39
CA CYS A 112 15.98 0.80 -2.21
C CYS A 112 16.30 -0.71 -2.20
N ALA A 113 17.57 -1.10 -2.06
CA ALA A 113 17.98 -2.51 -2.11
C ALA A 113 17.89 -3.27 -0.76
N ALA A 114 17.54 -2.58 0.33
CA ALA A 114 17.55 -3.12 1.70
C ALA A 114 16.16 -3.54 2.20
#